data_AF-A0A7W1TN18-F1
#
_entry.id   AF-A0A7W1TN18-F1
#
_cell.length_a   1.000
_cell.length_b   1.000
_cell.length_c   1.000
_cell.angle_alpha   90.00
_cell.angle_beta   90.00
_cell.angle_gamma   90.00
#
_symmetry.space_group_name_H-M   'P 1'
#
loop_
_entity.id
_entity.type
_entity.pdbx_description
1 polymer ?
#
loop_
_entity_poly.entity_id
_entity_poly.type
_entity_poly.pdbx_seq_one_letter_code
_entity_poly.pdbx_strand_id
1 'polypeptide(L)'
;MSRIVEIDEHGVLQLPDDLLATVKPRTRYMVEIQGATLIFHPDREQPFGTETSGVARSEALRRWAALEHPPVPMLTDEALSREQMYD
;
A
#
# COMPACT_ATOMS: atom_id res chain seq x y z
N MET A 1 -16.59 -26.81 13.19
CA MET A 1 -15.76 -27.66 12.30
C MET A 1 -14.47 -26.91 12.04
N SER A 2 -13.31 -27.54 12.26
CA SER A 2 -12.02 -26.99 11.86
C SER A 2 -11.76 -27.32 10.39
N ARG A 3 -11.21 -26.38 9.63
CA ARG A 3 -10.69 -26.61 8.28
C ARG A 3 -9.22 -26.27 8.27
N ILE A 4 -8.46 -27.07 7.53
CA ILE A 4 -7.06 -26.80 7.26
C ILE A 4 -7.02 -25.89 6.03
N VAL A 5 -6.25 -24.82 6.13
CA VAL A 5 -5.97 -23.86 5.06
C VAL A 5 -4.48 -23.87 4.79
N GLU A 6 -4.11 -23.71 3.53
CA GLU A 6 -2.72 -23.72 3.10
C GLU A 6 -2.20 -22.30 2.90
N ILE A 7 -0.92 -22.10 3.23
CA ILE A 7 -0.17 -20.89 2.95
C ILE A 7 0.79 -21.22 1.82
N ASP A 8 0.75 -20.43 0.75
CA ASP A 8 1.66 -20.63 -0.38
C ASP A 8 3.09 -20.14 -0.08
N GLU A 9 3.99 -20.33 -1.06
CA GLU A 9 5.40 -19.91 -0.97
C GLU A 9 5.60 -18.39 -0.79
N HIS A 10 4.59 -17.59 -1.12
CA HIS A 10 4.60 -16.14 -0.97
C HIS A 10 3.96 -15.67 0.34
N GLY A 11 3.48 -16.61 1.19
CA GLY A 11 2.80 -16.29 2.43
C GLY A 11 1.31 -15.95 2.28
N VAL A 12 0.69 -16.29 1.15
CA VAL A 12 -0.74 -16.02 0.89
C VAL A 12 -1.60 -17.13 1.49
N LEU A 13 -2.55 -16.75 2.34
CA LEU A 13 -3.54 -17.65 2.90
C LEU A 13 -4.74 -17.79 1.94
N GLN A 14 -4.96 -19.00 1.41
CA GLN A 14 -6.13 -19.25 0.56
C GLN A 14 -7.38 -19.48 1.41
N LEU A 15 -8.36 -18.59 1.27
CA LEU A 15 -9.64 -18.69 1.98
C LEU A 15 -10.63 -19.55 1.19
N PRO A 16 -11.32 -20.50 1.86
CA PRO A 16 -12.47 -21.20 1.29
C PRO A 16 -13.57 -20.26 0.77
N ASP A 17 -14.22 -20.65 -0.34
CA ASP A 17 -15.23 -19.83 -1.02
C ASP A 17 -16.40 -19.40 -0.13
N ASP A 18 -16.79 -20.23 0.83
CA ASP A 18 -17.87 -19.93 1.77
C ASP A 18 -17.53 -18.82 2.78
N LEU A 19 -16.23 -18.55 2.99
CA LEU A 19 -15.79 -17.40 3.81
C LEU A 19 -15.80 -16.08 3.02
N LEU A 20 -15.84 -16.11 1.69
CA LEU A 20 -15.89 -14.90 0.85
C LEU A 20 -17.18 -14.09 1.06
N ALA A 21 -18.25 -14.73 1.54
CA ALA A 21 -19.47 -14.02 1.94
C ALA A 21 -19.25 -13.09 3.14
N THR A 22 -18.26 -13.38 3.99
CA THR A 22 -17.94 -12.63 5.21
C THR A 22 -16.71 -11.74 5.01
N VAL A 23 -15.71 -12.22 4.27
CA VAL A 23 -14.46 -11.52 3.95
C VAL A 23 -14.58 -10.89 2.57
N LYS A 24 -14.91 -9.60 2.52
CA LYS A 24 -15.00 -8.88 1.24
C LYS A 24 -13.62 -8.72 0.61
N PRO A 25 -13.50 -8.82 -0.72
CA PRO A 25 -12.24 -8.53 -1.42
C PRO A 25 -11.69 -7.15 -1.06
N ARG A 26 -10.36 -7.03 -0.97
CA ARG A 26 -9.63 -5.80 -0.64
C ARG A 26 -9.93 -5.22 0.76
N THR A 27 -10.55 -6.01 1.65
CA THR A 27 -10.66 -5.65 3.06
C THR A 27 -9.29 -5.80 3.71
N ARG A 28 -8.88 -4.80 4.49
CA ARG A 28 -7.65 -4.86 5.28
C ARG A 28 -7.94 -5.51 6.62
N TYR A 29 -6.95 -6.25 7.11
CA TYR A 29 -7.03 -6.88 8.40
C TYR A 29 -5.78 -6.55 9.21
N MET A 30 -5.97 -6.11 10.45
CA MET A 30 -4.92 -6.06 11.45
C MET A 30 -4.71 -7.48 11.98
N VAL A 31 -3.45 -7.90 12.05
CA VAL A 31 -3.07 -9.22 12.55
C VAL A 31 -2.67 -9.11 14.01
N GLU A 32 -3.34 -9.87 14.87
CA GLU A 32 -2.99 -10.06 16.27
C GLU A 32 -2.47 -11.49 16.48
N ILE A 33 -1.36 -11.63 17.20
CA ILE A 33 -0.73 -12.93 17.49
C ILE A 33 -0.99 -13.30 18.94
N GLN A 34 -1.71 -14.39 19.17
CA GLN A 34 -1.98 -14.95 20.50
C GLN A 34 -1.39 -16.36 20.61
N GLY A 35 -0.14 -16.44 21.05
CA GLY A 35 0.61 -17.70 21.12
C GLY A 35 0.83 -18.28 19.73
N ALA A 36 0.16 -19.41 19.43
CA ALA A 36 0.19 -20.06 18.12
C ALA A 36 -0.99 -19.66 17.21
N THR A 37 -1.86 -18.76 17.67
CA THR A 37 -3.07 -18.35 16.96
C THR A 37 -2.89 -16.99 16.32
N LEU A 38 -3.21 -16.87 15.03
CA LEU A 38 -3.33 -15.60 14.32
C LEU A 38 -4.79 -15.18 14.27
N ILE A 39 -5.10 -13.96 14.72
CA ILE A 39 -6.44 -13.38 14.70
C ILE A 39 -6.43 -12.17 13.76
N PHE A 40 -7.34 -12.17 12.79
CA PHE A 40 -7.46 -11.11 11.78
C PHE A 40 -8.67 -10.22 12.10
N HIS A 41 -8.41 -8.99 12.51
CA HIS A 41 -9.46 -8.00 12.78
C HIS A 41 -9.65 -7.10 11.56
N PRO A 42 -10.87 -6.93 11.03
CA PRO A 42 -11.08 -6.02 9.91
C PRO A 42 -10.67 -4.62 10.34
N ASP A 43 -9.73 -4.04 9.59
CA ASP A 43 -9.34 -2.66 9.80
C ASP A 43 -10.47 -1.75 9.32
N ARG A 44 -11.08 -1.05 10.27
CA ARG A 44 -12.16 -0.09 10.02
C ARG A 44 -11.61 1.30 9.73
N GLU A 45 -10.31 1.52 9.94
CA GLU A 45 -9.67 2.78 9.62
C GLU A 45 -9.34 2.82 8.12
N GLN A 46 -10.18 3.55 7.42
CA GLN A 46 -10.01 4.15 6.10
C GLN A 46 -9.52 3.23 4.96
N PRO A 47 -10.34 3.02 3.90
CA PRO A 47 -9.89 2.28 2.73
C PRO A 47 -8.65 2.94 2.12
N PHE A 48 -7.64 2.13 1.78
CA PHE A 48 -6.51 2.60 1.00
C PHE A 48 -6.99 3.17 -0.33
N GLY A 49 -6.65 4.42 -0.60
CA GLY A 49 -7.08 5.16 -1.79
C GLY A 49 -8.28 6.08 -1.59
N THR A 50 -8.82 6.21 -0.37
CA THR A 50 -9.90 7.19 -0.10
C THR A 50 -9.38 8.62 0.02
N GLU A 51 -8.10 8.80 0.36
CA GLU A 51 -7.48 10.12 0.46
C GLU A 51 -6.62 10.42 -0.76
N THR A 52 -7.28 10.67 -1.88
CA THR A 52 -7.12 11.91 -2.65
C THR A 52 -7.96 11.74 -3.92
N SER A 53 -9.14 12.35 -3.93
CA SER A 53 -9.83 12.63 -5.18
C SER A 53 -8.83 13.26 -6.18
N GLY A 54 -8.99 13.06 -7.49
CA GLY A 54 -8.07 13.68 -8.47
C GLY A 54 -7.90 15.18 -8.26
N VAL A 55 -8.95 15.84 -7.75
CA VAL A 55 -8.95 17.23 -7.28
C VAL A 55 -7.97 17.44 -6.13
N ALA A 56 -8.05 16.65 -5.06
CA ALA A 56 -7.14 16.73 -3.91
C ALA A 56 -5.66 16.53 -4.31
N ARG A 57 -5.38 15.64 -5.28
CA ARG A 57 -4.03 15.50 -5.86
C ARG A 57 -3.59 16.75 -6.61
N SER A 58 -4.47 17.31 -7.46
CA SER A 58 -4.14 18.53 -8.21
C SER A 58 -3.89 19.73 -7.29
N GLU A 59 -4.64 19.84 -6.19
CA GLU A 59 -4.47 20.91 -5.22
C GLU A 59 -3.23 20.71 -4.35
N ALA A 60 -2.89 19.47 -4.01
CA ALA A 60 -1.64 19.16 -3.32
C ALA A 60 -0.43 19.50 -4.19
N LEU A 61 -0.48 19.19 -5.50
CA LEU A 61 0.57 19.54 -6.44
C LEU A 61 0.71 21.06 -6.61
N ARG A 62 -0.40 21.79 -6.75
CA ARG A 62 -0.39 23.27 -6.81
C ARG A 62 0.19 23.88 -5.54
N ARG A 63 -0.16 23.35 -4.37
CA ARG A 63 0.39 23.80 -3.08
C ARG A 63 1.88 23.53 -2.99
N TRP A 64 2.33 22.33 -3.38
CA TRP A 64 3.75 21.98 -3.41
C TRP A 64 4.55 22.92 -4.33
N ALA A 65 4.05 23.18 -5.55
CA ALA A 65 4.72 24.04 -6.52
C ALA A 65 4.76 25.53 -6.12
N ALA A 66 3.87 25.96 -5.21
CA ALA A 66 3.82 27.33 -4.71
C ALA A 66 4.76 27.56 -3.51
N LEU A 67 5.39 26.51 -2.97
CA LEU A 67 6.37 26.66 -1.90
C LEU A 67 7.68 27.22 -2.47
N GLU A 68 8.31 28.14 -1.72
CA GLU A 68 9.70 28.51 -2.01
C GLU A 68 10.59 27.29 -1.79
N HIS A 69 11.21 26.83 -2.86
CA HIS A 69 12.18 25.74 -2.79
C HIS A 69 13.57 26.32 -2.51
N PRO A 70 14.36 25.70 -1.63
CA PRO A 70 15.74 26.08 -1.47
C PRO A 70 16.46 25.96 -2.82
N PRO A 71 17.48 26.79 -3.09
CA PRO A 71 18.23 26.72 -4.33
C PRO A 71 18.82 25.32 -4.47
N VAL A 72 18.29 24.57 -5.44
CA VAL A 72 18.76 23.21 -5.72
C VAL A 72 20.08 23.35 -6.48
N PRO A 73 21.13 22.61 -6.09
CA PRO A 73 22.36 22.59 -6.87
C PRO A 73 22.04 22.16 -8.30
N MET A 74 22.56 22.90 -9.28
CA MET A 74 22.43 22.52 -10.69
C MET A 74 23.03 21.12 -10.86
N LEU A 75 22.21 20.19 -11.35
CA LEU A 75 22.69 18.86 -11.71
C LEU A 75 23.66 19.02 -12.88
N THR A 76 24.78 18.28 -12.85
CA THR A 76 25.71 18.24 -13.97
C THR A 76 25.05 17.54 -15.15
N ASP A 77 25.48 17.86 -16.37
CA ASP A 77 25.00 17.17 -17.58
C ASP A 77 25.22 15.66 -17.51
N GLU A 78 26.28 15.25 -16.81
CA GLU A 78 26.57 13.84 -16.50
C GLU A 78 25.49 13.22 -15.59
N ALA A 79 25.08 13.90 -14.52
CA ALA A 79 24.00 13.43 -13.63
C ALA A 79 22.63 13.40 -14.33
N LEU A 80 22.46 14.18 -15.41
CA LEU A 80 21.27 14.17 -16.26
C LEU A 80 21.36 13.16 -17.41
N SER A 81 22.53 12.55 -17.63
CA SER A 81 22.75 11.61 -18.72
C SER A 81 21.96 10.32 -18.47
N ARG A 82 21.22 9.90 -19.49
CA ARG A 82 20.47 8.63 -19.48
C ARG A 82 21.40 7.41 -19.37
N GLU A 83 22.67 7.56 -19.69
CA GLU A 83 23.66 6.47 -19.61
C GLU A 83 23.94 6.05 -18.16
N GLN A 84 23.85 6.98 -17.19
CA GLN A 84 24.04 6.73 -15.76
C GLN A 84 22.89 5.95 -15.10
N MET A 85 21.76 5.72 -15.79
CA MET A 85 20.62 4.97 -15.22
C MET A 85 20.75 3.45 -15.38
N TYR A 86 21.70 2.98 -16.19
CA TYR A 86 21.82 1.57 -16.58
C TYR A 86 23.16 0.92 -16.22
N ASP A 87 24.07 1.65 -15.57
CA ASP A 87 25.25 1.11 -14.87
C ASP A 87 24.88 0.72 -13.42
#